data_AF-A0A9P8IJV3-F1
#
_entry.id   AF-A0A9P8IJV3-F1
#
_cell.length_a   1.000
_cell.length_b   1.000
_cell.length_c   1.000
_cell.angle_alpha   90.00
_cell.angle_beta   90.00
_cell.angle_gamma   90.00
#
_symmetry.space_group_name_H-M   'P 1'
#
loop_
_entity.id
_entity.type
_entity.pdbx_description
1 polymer ?
#
loop_
_entity_poly.entity_id
_entity_poly.type
_entity_poly.pdbx_seq_one_letter_code
_entity_poly.pdbx_strand_id
1 'polypeptide(L)'
;MASANVDAILAVVFLLIGFELIDSGRGSWKFHINGARMIIEKLIASDSGNGTPFSPLRSWLVSNCLVYDHLGSSFANSYLPHGGKLSMTTMSLLQDAEGNHCSSFPAALLPLIQAGARILDITDVYMFHDTSTNPGQHDALELFYAAKSFDPAAWATNLQPRSPADDLLHRTMVACAHRTAVCVYLSRIILALWPSTMLPDDLQVLAAEIITHLSHLHPGDALFTATAWPAFIAGLETRDLTNRAWVERRFQELWKIEPWGLTREALKVLRTLWCGSKNGIALTSRDDEFYEREDNWNWIERLKSLGTDWLIA
;
A
#
# COMPACT_ATOMS: atom_id res chain seq x y z
N MET A 1 -2.95 -17.39 37.47
CA MET A 1 -2.34 -16.40 36.57
C MET A 1 -3.46 -15.50 36.08
N ALA A 2 -3.40 -14.19 36.30
CA ALA A 2 -4.40 -13.27 35.75
C ALA A 2 -4.40 -13.41 34.23
N SER A 3 -5.57 -13.57 33.61
CA SER A 3 -5.63 -13.53 32.14
C SER A 3 -5.11 -12.16 31.71
N ALA A 4 -4.06 -12.16 30.90
CA ALA A 4 -3.55 -10.90 30.34
C ALA A 4 -4.69 -10.25 29.56
N ASN A 5 -4.93 -8.95 29.82
CA ASN A 5 -5.95 -8.21 29.09
C ASN A 5 -5.52 -8.13 27.61
N VAL A 6 -6.26 -8.81 26.74
CA VAL A 6 -5.96 -8.88 25.30
C VAL A 6 -5.87 -7.47 24.68
N ASP A 7 -6.68 -6.53 25.16
CA ASP A 7 -6.66 -5.15 24.68
C ASP A 7 -5.32 -4.47 25.02
N ALA A 8 -4.75 -4.78 26.19
CA ALA A 8 -3.43 -4.28 26.57
C ALA A 8 -2.32 -4.89 25.69
N ILE A 9 -2.42 -6.19 25.36
CA ILE A 9 -1.46 -6.84 24.46
C ILE A 9 -1.53 -6.21 23.06
N LEU A 10 -2.74 -6.06 22.51
CA LEU A 10 -2.92 -5.43 21.19
C LEU A 10 -2.43 -3.98 21.19
N ALA A 11 -2.69 -3.21 22.25
CA ALA A 11 -2.17 -1.85 22.37
C ALA A 11 -0.63 -1.78 22.38
N VAL A 12 0.02 -2.71 23.09
CA VAL A 12 1.49 -2.82 23.08
C VAL A 12 2.02 -3.19 21.70
N VAL A 13 1.39 -4.15 21.02
CA VAL A 13 1.78 -4.53 19.66
C VAL A 13 1.61 -3.36 18.69
N PHE A 14 0.49 -2.63 18.77
CA PHE A 14 0.24 -1.44 17.98
C PHE A 14 1.28 -0.34 18.22
N LEU A 15 1.64 -0.10 19.49
CA LEU A 15 2.71 0.83 19.86
C LEU A 15 4.05 0.42 19.25
N LEU A 16 4.39 -0.87 19.25
CA LEU A 16 5.63 -1.38 18.66
C LEU A 16 5.64 -1.21 17.13
N ILE A 17 4.52 -1.42 16.45
CA ILE A 17 4.39 -1.11 15.01
C ILE A 17 4.65 0.39 14.79
N GLY A 18 4.01 1.26 15.58
CA GLY A 18 4.22 2.70 15.50
C GLY A 18 5.67 3.12 15.79
N PHE A 19 6.34 2.48 16.75
CA PHE A 19 7.75 2.74 17.06
C PHE A 19 8.66 2.41 15.87
N GLU A 20 8.42 1.28 15.20
CA GLU A 20 9.17 0.91 14.00
C GLU A 20 8.96 1.92 12.85
N LEU A 21 7.74 2.44 12.68
CA LEU A 21 7.43 3.49 11.71
C LEU A 21 8.15 4.82 12.04
N ILE A 22 8.25 5.15 13.33
CA ILE A 22 8.96 6.33 13.82
C ILE A 22 10.47 6.19 13.61
N ASP A 23 11.04 4.99 13.80
CA ASP A 23 12.48 4.79 13.62
C ASP A 23 12.90 4.77 12.13
N SER A 24 12.33 3.86 11.34
CA SER A 24 12.76 3.68 9.94
C SER A 24 11.74 3.04 8.99
N GLY A 25 10.75 2.31 9.52
CA GLY A 25 9.81 1.50 8.72
C GLY A 25 10.46 0.28 8.05
N ARG A 26 11.67 -0.11 8.45
CA ARG A 26 12.45 -1.18 7.79
C ARG A 26 12.38 -2.50 8.56
N GLY A 27 11.81 -3.53 7.93
CA GLY A 27 12.01 -4.93 8.30
C GLY A 27 11.36 -5.42 9.60
N SER A 28 11.61 -4.80 10.75
CA SER A 28 11.25 -5.35 12.07
C SER A 28 9.74 -5.29 12.37
N TRP A 29 9.05 -4.30 11.81
CA TRP A 29 7.59 -4.14 11.90
C TRP A 29 6.82 -5.43 11.53
N LYS A 30 7.34 -6.26 10.61
CA LYS A 30 6.70 -7.51 10.18
C LYS A 30 6.51 -8.51 11.32
N PHE A 31 7.42 -8.54 12.29
CA PHE A 31 7.31 -9.43 13.44
C PHE A 31 6.16 -9.01 14.35
N HIS A 32 5.98 -7.70 14.55
CA HIS A 32 4.88 -7.15 15.34
C HIS A 32 3.53 -7.35 14.64
N ILE A 33 3.47 -7.12 13.33
CA ILE A 33 2.26 -7.38 12.54
C ILE A 33 1.89 -8.87 12.55
N ASN A 34 2.86 -9.78 12.40
CA ASN A 34 2.61 -11.21 12.49
C ASN A 34 2.07 -11.59 13.89
N GLY A 35 2.66 -11.04 14.95
CA GLY A 35 2.15 -11.20 16.32
C GLY A 35 0.71 -10.71 16.48
N ALA A 36 0.39 -9.51 15.95
CA ALA A 36 -0.97 -8.96 15.96
C ALA A 36 -1.94 -9.90 15.24
N ARG A 37 -1.58 -10.36 14.03
CA ARG A 37 -2.39 -11.25 13.21
C ARG A 37 -2.76 -12.53 13.97
N MET A 38 -1.78 -13.21 14.56
CA MET A 38 -2.01 -14.43 15.33
C MET A 38 -2.98 -14.22 16.51
N ILE A 39 -2.94 -13.04 17.15
CA ILE A 39 -3.87 -12.70 18.23
C ILE A 39 -5.27 -12.44 17.67
N ILE A 40 -5.37 -11.67 16.58
CA ILE A 40 -6.65 -11.32 15.93
C ILE A 40 -7.35 -12.57 15.40
N GLU A 41 -6.64 -13.47 14.73
CA GLU A 41 -7.20 -14.73 14.23
C GLU A 41 -7.78 -15.59 15.36
N LYS A 42 -7.07 -15.69 16.50
CA LYS A 42 -7.57 -16.40 17.67
C LYS A 42 -8.80 -15.73 18.27
N LEU A 43 -8.84 -14.39 18.30
CA LEU A 43 -10.00 -13.64 18.79
C LEU A 43 -11.23 -13.90 17.93
N ILE A 44 -11.09 -13.77 16.61
CA ILE A 44 -12.18 -14.01 15.66
C ILE A 44 -12.66 -15.46 15.76
N ALA A 45 -11.73 -16.43 15.80
CA ALA A 45 -12.06 -17.85 15.94
C ALA A 45 -12.83 -18.13 17.25
N SER A 46 -12.43 -17.50 18.36
CA SER A 46 -13.07 -17.67 19.67
C SER A 46 -14.46 -17.03 19.77
N ASP A 47 -14.72 -15.97 19.01
CA ASP A 47 -15.97 -15.23 19.03
C ASP A 47 -17.07 -15.88 18.17
N SER A 48 -16.67 -16.75 17.23
CA SER A 48 -17.56 -17.56 16.37
C SER A 48 -18.56 -18.43 17.12
N GLY A 49 -18.39 -18.62 18.45
CA GLY A 49 -19.28 -19.43 19.30
C GLY A 49 -20.23 -18.63 20.19
N ASN A 50 -19.98 -17.34 20.46
CA ASN A 50 -20.72 -16.55 21.47
C ASN A 50 -21.34 -15.25 20.95
N GLY A 51 -20.98 -14.75 19.76
CA GLY A 51 -21.63 -13.61 19.12
C GLY A 51 -21.51 -12.28 19.86
N THR A 52 -20.52 -12.12 20.74
CA THR A 52 -20.33 -10.90 21.53
C THR A 52 -19.48 -9.90 20.75
N PRO A 53 -20.03 -8.74 20.33
CA PRO A 53 -19.25 -7.78 19.56
C PRO A 53 -18.04 -7.28 20.37
N PHE A 54 -16.94 -7.00 19.66
CA PHE A 54 -15.75 -6.41 20.27
C PHE A 54 -16.09 -5.10 21.00
N SER A 55 -15.36 -4.81 22.08
CA SER A 55 -15.39 -3.49 22.70
C SER A 55 -14.92 -2.43 21.70
N PRO A 56 -15.33 -1.16 21.83
CA PRO A 56 -14.88 -0.10 20.92
C PRO A 56 -13.35 0.02 20.83
N LEU A 57 -12.65 -0.12 21.97
CA LEU A 57 -11.19 -0.12 22.02
C LEU A 57 -10.60 -1.32 21.26
N ARG A 58 -11.14 -2.52 21.48
CA ARG A 58 -10.66 -3.72 20.78
C ARG A 58 -10.92 -3.62 19.29
N SER A 59 -12.10 -3.18 18.87
CA SER A 59 -12.40 -2.94 17.45
C SER A 59 -11.38 -1.99 16.85
N TRP A 60 -11.15 -0.83 17.47
CA TRP A 60 -10.16 0.15 17.01
C TRP A 60 -8.75 -0.42 16.90
N LEU A 61 -8.25 -1.14 17.92
CA LEU A 61 -6.92 -1.76 17.89
C LEU A 61 -6.78 -2.81 16.79
N VAL A 62 -7.78 -3.68 16.64
CA VAL A 62 -7.80 -4.74 15.62
C VAL A 62 -7.84 -4.11 14.23
N SER A 63 -8.74 -3.17 13.99
CA SER A 63 -8.90 -2.44 12.73
C SER A 63 -7.61 -1.76 12.29
N ASN A 64 -6.92 -1.05 13.19
CA ASN A 64 -5.66 -0.39 12.84
C ASN A 64 -4.54 -1.40 12.52
N CYS A 65 -4.43 -2.49 13.29
CA CYS A 65 -3.45 -3.55 12.99
C CYS A 65 -3.71 -4.20 11.64
N LEU A 66 -4.98 -4.42 11.27
CA LEU A 66 -5.36 -5.00 9.98
C LEU A 66 -4.97 -4.08 8.81
N VAL A 67 -5.14 -2.76 8.93
CA VAL A 67 -4.73 -1.83 7.87
C VAL A 67 -3.22 -1.89 7.64
N TYR A 68 -2.41 -1.84 8.71
CA TYR A 68 -0.97 -2.01 8.58
C TYR A 68 -0.57 -3.36 8.00
N ASP A 69 -1.29 -4.44 8.33
CA ASP A 69 -1.03 -5.76 7.78
C ASP A 69 -1.24 -5.80 6.25
N HIS A 70 -2.31 -5.19 5.76
CA HIS A 70 -2.60 -5.11 4.33
C HIS A 70 -1.60 -4.21 3.61
N LEU A 71 -1.30 -3.02 4.16
CA LEU A 71 -0.32 -2.11 3.55
C LEU A 71 1.09 -2.70 3.52
N GLY A 72 1.46 -3.40 4.59
CA GLY A 72 2.74 -4.10 4.68
C GLY A 72 2.94 -5.14 3.58
N SER A 73 1.87 -5.78 3.10
CA SER A 73 1.95 -6.75 2.01
C SER A 73 2.38 -6.14 0.67
N SER A 74 2.29 -4.81 0.49
CA SER A 74 2.62 -4.14 -0.78
C SER A 74 4.12 -4.18 -1.12
N PHE A 75 5.00 -4.12 -0.12
CA PHE A 75 6.44 -3.90 -0.32
C PHE A 75 7.33 -4.80 0.55
N ALA A 76 6.80 -5.94 0.98
CA ALA A 76 7.57 -6.96 1.69
C ALA A 76 7.88 -8.14 0.75
N ASN A 77 9.08 -8.71 0.88
CA ASN A 77 9.61 -9.77 0.03
C ASN A 77 9.01 -11.15 0.32
N SER A 78 8.42 -11.35 1.50
CA SER A 78 7.81 -12.62 1.87
C SER A 78 6.82 -12.39 2.98
N TYR A 79 5.53 -12.48 2.66
CA TYR A 79 4.51 -12.63 3.68
C TYR A 79 4.10 -14.09 3.83
N LEU A 80 3.95 -14.52 5.09
CA LEU A 80 3.31 -15.80 5.41
C LEU A 80 1.95 -15.86 4.70
N PRO A 81 1.60 -17.00 4.08
CA PRO A 81 0.34 -17.15 3.37
C PRO A 81 -0.81 -16.86 4.34
N HIS A 82 -1.58 -15.83 4.03
CA HIS A 82 -2.88 -15.61 4.64
C HIS A 82 -3.79 -16.78 4.25
N GLY A 83 -4.10 -17.64 5.21
CA GLY A 83 -5.02 -18.74 5.02
C GLY A 83 -6.46 -18.23 4.94
N GLY A 84 -6.94 -17.90 3.73
CA GLY A 84 -8.38 -17.83 3.45
C GLY A 84 -8.91 -16.50 2.93
N LYS A 85 -10.18 -16.56 2.48
CA LYS A 85 -11.01 -15.43 2.06
C LYS A 85 -11.27 -14.52 3.28
N LEU A 86 -11.27 -13.21 3.07
CA LEU A 86 -11.59 -12.24 4.12
C LEU A 86 -12.96 -12.59 4.72
N SER A 87 -13.04 -12.79 6.04
CA SER A 87 -14.32 -12.97 6.72
C SER A 87 -15.13 -11.67 6.64
N MET A 88 -16.47 -11.77 6.65
CA MET A 88 -17.34 -10.59 6.75
C MET A 88 -16.97 -9.71 7.96
N THR A 89 -16.58 -10.34 9.08
CA THR A 89 -16.09 -9.65 10.28
C THR A 89 -14.81 -8.87 10.04
N THR A 90 -13.87 -9.40 9.25
CA THR A 90 -12.63 -8.70 8.92
C THR A 90 -12.92 -7.48 8.04
N MET A 91 -13.86 -7.62 7.10
CA MET A 91 -14.24 -6.52 6.21
C MET A 91 -14.92 -5.37 6.97
N SER A 92 -15.82 -5.68 7.92
CA SER A 92 -16.44 -4.64 8.75
C SER A 92 -15.41 -3.90 9.61
N LEU A 93 -14.43 -4.62 10.16
CA LEU A 93 -13.35 -4.01 10.93
C LEU A 93 -12.47 -3.08 10.06
N LEU A 94 -12.18 -3.46 8.81
CA LEU A 94 -11.46 -2.58 7.88
C LEU A 94 -12.28 -1.33 7.55
N GLN A 95 -13.60 -1.45 7.36
CA GLN A 95 -14.49 -0.30 7.12
C GLN A 95 -14.51 0.67 8.31
N ASP A 96 -14.44 0.16 9.55
CA ASP A 96 -14.34 1.01 10.74
C ASP A 96 -13.02 1.80 10.80
N ALA A 97 -11.96 1.31 10.13
CA ALA A 97 -10.67 1.96 10.06
C ALA A 97 -10.65 3.16 9.08
N GLU A 98 -11.55 3.19 8.09
CA GLU A 98 -11.56 4.18 7.01
C GLU A 98 -11.63 5.64 7.51
N GLY A 99 -12.36 5.85 8.62
CA GLY A 99 -12.53 7.15 9.26
C GLY A 99 -11.48 7.49 10.33
N ASN A 100 -10.77 6.49 10.87
CA ASN A 100 -10.01 6.60 12.12
C ASN A 100 -8.52 6.25 12.01
N HIS A 101 -8.10 5.62 10.91
CA HIS A 101 -6.70 5.26 10.66
C HIS A 101 -5.97 6.40 9.93
N CYS A 102 -4.67 6.60 10.21
CA CYS A 102 -3.85 7.69 9.67
C CYS A 102 -3.77 7.70 8.13
N SER A 103 -3.94 6.54 7.50
CA SER A 103 -3.91 6.39 6.04
C SER A 103 -5.25 6.70 5.35
N SER A 104 -6.36 6.78 6.11
CA SER A 104 -7.75 6.87 5.63
C SER A 104 -8.01 6.02 4.38
N PHE A 105 -7.45 4.81 4.36
CA PHE A 105 -7.44 3.96 3.18
C PHE A 105 -8.82 3.33 2.96
N PRO A 106 -9.38 3.36 1.73
CA PRO A 106 -10.62 2.65 1.45
C PRO A 106 -10.48 1.13 1.66
N ALA A 107 -11.32 0.57 2.52
CA ALA A 107 -11.26 -0.85 2.89
C ALA A 107 -11.44 -1.77 1.70
N ALA A 108 -12.20 -1.34 0.68
CA ALA A 108 -12.41 -2.11 -0.56
C ALA A 108 -11.13 -2.29 -1.39
N LEU A 109 -10.14 -1.41 -1.25
CA LEU A 109 -8.90 -1.45 -2.03
C LEU A 109 -7.79 -2.28 -1.36
N LEU A 110 -7.79 -2.37 -0.02
CA LEU A 110 -6.75 -3.08 0.74
C LEU A 110 -6.62 -4.58 0.35
N PRO A 111 -7.70 -5.35 0.18
CA PRO A 111 -7.60 -6.74 -0.26
C PRO A 111 -7.01 -6.89 -1.67
N LEU A 112 -7.18 -5.89 -2.54
CA LEU A 112 -6.67 -5.95 -3.93
C LEU A 112 -5.15 -5.85 -3.96
N ILE A 113 -4.58 -4.96 -3.15
CA ILE A 113 -3.13 -4.82 -2.95
C ILE A 113 -2.54 -6.17 -2.50
N GLN A 114 -3.16 -6.74 -1.47
CA GLN A 114 -2.69 -8.00 -0.89
C GLN A 114 -2.81 -9.17 -1.87
N ALA A 115 -3.91 -9.25 -2.62
CA ALA A 115 -4.09 -10.28 -3.65
C ALA A 115 -3.03 -10.14 -4.76
N GLY A 116 -2.75 -8.91 -5.21
CA GLY A 116 -1.67 -8.64 -6.17
C GLY A 116 -0.30 -9.08 -5.65
N ALA A 117 0.04 -8.76 -4.40
CA ALA A 117 1.29 -9.19 -3.77
C ALA A 117 1.42 -10.72 -3.74
N ARG A 118 0.34 -11.46 -3.44
CA ARG A 118 0.35 -12.93 -3.46
C ARG A 118 0.58 -13.51 -4.86
N ILE A 119 -0.02 -12.91 -5.90
CA ILE A 119 0.21 -13.35 -7.29
C ILE A 119 1.70 -13.21 -7.65
N LEU A 120 2.31 -12.09 -7.25
CA LEU A 120 3.73 -11.83 -7.45
C LEU A 120 4.61 -12.87 -6.75
N ASP A 121 4.30 -13.21 -5.49
CA ASP A 121 5.08 -14.19 -4.72
C ASP A 121 4.93 -15.63 -5.24
N ILE A 122 3.72 -16.06 -5.63
CA ILE A 122 3.49 -17.40 -6.19
C ILE A 122 4.27 -17.57 -7.49
N THR A 123 4.24 -16.57 -8.36
CA THR A 123 4.86 -16.67 -9.69
C THR A 123 6.39 -16.62 -9.62
N ASP A 124 6.96 -15.93 -8.63
CA ASP A 124 8.40 -15.95 -8.30
C ASP A 124 8.87 -17.38 -7.97
N VAL A 125 8.02 -18.17 -7.29
CA VAL A 125 8.31 -19.55 -6.87
C VAL A 125 8.13 -20.57 -8.01
N TYR A 126 7.20 -20.33 -8.94
CA TYR A 126 6.85 -21.25 -10.02
C TYR A 126 7.15 -20.63 -11.39
N MET A 127 8.44 -20.44 -11.71
CA MET A 127 8.93 -20.14 -13.05
C MET A 127 8.66 -21.30 -14.02
N PHE A 128 7.42 -21.41 -14.52
CA PHE A 128 7.10 -22.28 -15.66
C PHE A 128 6.73 -21.43 -16.88
N HIS A 129 7.62 -21.46 -17.87
CA HIS A 129 7.35 -21.07 -19.24
C HIS A 129 6.34 -22.06 -19.84
N ASP A 130 5.06 -21.72 -19.86
CA ASP A 130 4.18 -22.29 -20.89
C ASP A 130 3.10 -21.30 -21.34
N THR A 131 2.91 -21.22 -22.65
CA THR A 131 2.29 -20.13 -23.41
C THR A 131 0.78 -20.26 -23.63
N SER A 132 0.06 -20.93 -22.72
CA SER A 132 -1.41 -20.95 -22.76
C SER A 132 -1.98 -20.08 -21.64
N THR A 133 -2.86 -19.13 -22.01
CA THR A 133 -3.67 -18.24 -21.15
C THR A 133 -3.45 -18.46 -19.66
N ASN A 134 -2.50 -17.72 -19.08
CA ASN A 134 -2.10 -17.93 -17.69
C ASN A 134 -3.26 -17.47 -16.78
N PRO A 135 -3.90 -18.35 -16.00
CA PRO A 135 -5.02 -17.97 -15.13
C PRO A 135 -4.64 -16.83 -14.18
N GLY A 136 -3.38 -16.74 -13.75
CA GLY A 136 -2.90 -15.62 -12.92
C GLY A 136 -2.99 -14.25 -13.62
N GLN A 137 -2.83 -14.19 -14.95
CA GLN A 137 -2.93 -12.93 -15.70
C GLN A 137 -4.36 -12.40 -15.71
N HIS A 138 -5.32 -13.32 -15.88
CA HIS A 138 -6.73 -13.00 -15.81
C HIS A 138 -7.11 -12.49 -14.42
N ASP A 139 -6.72 -13.21 -13.37
CA ASP A 139 -6.96 -12.81 -11.98
C ASP A 139 -6.37 -11.42 -11.67
N ALA A 140 -5.15 -11.14 -12.11
CA ALA A 140 -4.51 -9.85 -11.91
C ALA A 140 -5.24 -8.70 -12.65
N LEU A 141 -5.73 -8.95 -13.87
CA LEU A 141 -6.54 -7.99 -14.62
C LEU A 141 -7.90 -7.75 -13.96
N GLU A 142 -8.54 -8.79 -13.41
CA GLU A 142 -9.78 -8.62 -12.64
C GLU A 142 -9.56 -7.74 -11.40
N LEU A 143 -8.47 -7.95 -10.65
CA LEU A 143 -8.11 -7.08 -9.52
C LEU A 143 -7.90 -5.63 -9.96
N PHE A 144 -7.24 -5.41 -11.10
CA PHE A 144 -7.03 -4.09 -11.68
C PHE A 144 -8.36 -3.41 -12.03
N TYR A 145 -9.27 -4.10 -12.72
CA TYR A 145 -10.57 -3.54 -13.07
C TYR A 145 -11.45 -3.31 -11.84
N ALA A 146 -11.38 -4.17 -10.83
CA ALA A 146 -12.03 -3.97 -9.54
C ALA A 146 -11.56 -2.67 -8.87
N ALA A 147 -10.23 -2.43 -8.82
CA ALA A 147 -9.66 -1.19 -8.31
C ALA A 147 -10.14 0.03 -9.12
N LYS A 148 -10.12 -0.06 -10.45
CA LYS A 148 -10.56 1.03 -11.33
C LYS A 148 -12.05 1.37 -11.17
N SER A 149 -12.89 0.36 -10.89
CA SER A 149 -14.34 0.52 -10.71
C SER A 149 -14.75 1.11 -9.36
N PHE A 150 -13.82 1.20 -8.40
CA PHE A 150 -14.08 1.82 -7.11
C PHE A 150 -14.48 3.29 -7.30
N ASP A 151 -15.55 3.72 -6.60
CA ASP A 151 -16.10 5.06 -6.64
C ASP A 151 -15.68 5.86 -5.37
N PRO A 152 -14.70 6.78 -5.49
CA PRO A 152 -14.22 7.59 -4.37
C PRO A 152 -15.28 8.54 -3.79
N ALA A 153 -16.17 9.07 -4.64
CA ALA A 153 -17.17 10.06 -4.21
C ALA A 153 -18.30 9.37 -3.43
N ALA A 154 -18.76 8.22 -3.92
CA ALA A 154 -19.72 7.40 -3.19
C ALA A 154 -19.13 6.93 -1.85
N TRP A 155 -17.87 6.49 -1.85
CA TRP A 155 -17.16 6.11 -0.62
C TRP A 155 -17.11 7.25 0.40
N ALA A 156 -16.64 8.44 -0.02
CA ALA A 156 -16.52 9.59 0.87
C ALA A 156 -17.89 10.02 1.43
N THR A 157 -18.93 10.00 0.59
CA THR A 157 -20.32 10.31 1.00
C THR A 157 -20.83 9.32 2.05
N ASN A 158 -20.55 8.02 1.88
CA ASN A 158 -20.95 6.98 2.84
C ASN A 158 -20.17 7.03 4.16
N LEU A 159 -18.97 7.60 4.14
CA LEU A 159 -18.13 7.77 5.32
C LEU A 159 -18.44 9.07 6.07
N GLN A 160 -18.94 10.11 5.38
CA GLN A 160 -19.23 11.42 5.96
C GLN A 160 -20.06 11.40 7.25
N PRO A 161 -21.12 10.58 7.40
CA PRO A 161 -21.89 10.52 8.66
C PRO A 161 -21.08 10.03 9.87
N ARG A 162 -19.95 9.36 9.63
CA ARG A 162 -19.03 8.82 10.64
C ARG A 162 -17.75 9.66 10.77
N SER A 163 -17.58 10.68 9.92
CA SER A 163 -16.42 11.57 9.96
C SER A 163 -16.57 12.60 11.09
N PRO A 164 -15.50 12.89 11.87
CA PRO A 164 -15.54 13.93 12.89
C PRO A 164 -15.50 15.35 12.31
N ALA A 165 -15.29 15.52 10.99
CA ALA A 165 -15.11 16.80 10.32
C ALA A 165 -15.89 16.89 8.99
N ASP A 166 -16.12 18.11 8.50
CA ASP A 166 -16.61 18.37 7.15
C ASP A 166 -15.45 18.24 6.14
N ASP A 167 -15.07 16.99 5.86
CA ASP A 167 -13.88 16.64 5.10
C ASP A 167 -14.19 15.86 3.81
N LEU A 168 -15.43 15.95 3.32
CA LEU A 168 -15.92 15.22 2.14
C LEU A 168 -14.99 15.39 0.92
N LEU A 169 -14.58 16.63 0.64
CA LEU A 169 -13.69 16.93 -0.48
C LEU A 169 -12.32 16.26 -0.27
N HIS A 170 -11.68 16.47 0.88
CA HIS A 170 -10.38 15.87 1.18
C HIS A 170 -10.42 14.35 1.15
N ARG A 171 -11.48 13.72 1.68
CA ARG A 171 -11.71 12.27 1.61
C ARG A 171 -11.87 11.78 0.18
N THR A 172 -12.63 12.51 -0.63
CA THR A 172 -12.78 12.17 -2.06
C THR A 172 -11.41 12.21 -2.76
N MET A 173 -10.61 13.25 -2.53
CA MET A 173 -9.28 13.39 -3.15
C MET A 173 -8.29 12.30 -2.68
N VAL A 174 -8.28 11.98 -1.38
CA VAL A 174 -7.47 10.89 -0.84
C VAL A 174 -7.90 9.54 -1.42
N ALA A 175 -9.20 9.28 -1.51
CA ALA A 175 -9.70 8.04 -2.08
C ALA A 175 -9.43 7.93 -3.59
N CYS A 176 -9.52 9.04 -4.35
CA CYS A 176 -9.08 9.10 -5.74
C CYS A 176 -7.59 8.76 -5.87
N ALA A 177 -6.74 9.36 -5.04
CA ALA A 177 -5.30 9.11 -5.04
C ALA A 177 -4.97 7.65 -4.71
N HIS A 178 -5.59 7.07 -3.68
CA HIS A 178 -5.42 5.66 -3.32
C HIS A 178 -5.88 4.72 -4.44
N ARG A 179 -7.06 4.96 -5.01
CA ARG A 179 -7.57 4.18 -6.15
C ARG A 179 -6.57 4.18 -7.30
N THR A 180 -6.12 5.35 -7.73
CA THR A 180 -5.18 5.48 -8.85
C THR A 180 -3.83 4.86 -8.52
N ALA A 181 -3.34 5.00 -7.28
CA ALA A 181 -2.11 4.36 -6.82
C ALA A 181 -2.21 2.82 -6.79
N VAL A 182 -3.35 2.25 -6.39
CA VAL A 182 -3.59 0.79 -6.47
C VAL A 182 -3.61 0.32 -7.92
N CYS A 183 -4.22 1.08 -8.85
CA CYS A 183 -4.16 0.77 -10.27
C CYS A 183 -2.73 0.73 -10.80
N VAL A 184 -1.88 1.71 -10.42
CA VAL A 184 -0.45 1.73 -10.79
C VAL A 184 0.29 0.53 -10.20
N TYR A 185 0.07 0.22 -8.92
CA TYR A 185 0.68 -0.91 -8.24
C TYR A 185 0.35 -2.25 -8.94
N LEU A 186 -0.93 -2.51 -9.20
CA LEU A 186 -1.39 -3.74 -9.88
C LEU A 186 -0.88 -3.82 -11.32
N SER A 187 -0.89 -2.70 -12.05
CA SER A 187 -0.34 -2.62 -13.39
C SER A 187 1.14 -3.01 -13.43
N ARG A 188 1.91 -2.60 -12.42
CA ARG A 188 3.34 -2.93 -12.32
C ARG A 188 3.59 -4.39 -11.99
N ILE A 189 2.71 -5.03 -11.20
CA ILE A 189 2.73 -6.48 -11.00
C ILE A 189 2.46 -7.20 -12.32
N ILE A 190 1.40 -6.79 -13.03
CA ILE A 190 1.03 -7.37 -14.32
C ILE A 190 2.18 -7.28 -15.31
N LEU A 191 2.84 -6.12 -15.42
CA LEU A 191 3.97 -5.93 -16.33
C LEU A 191 5.25 -6.66 -15.87
N ALA A 192 5.43 -6.93 -14.57
CA ALA A 192 6.54 -7.76 -14.08
C ALA A 192 6.37 -9.21 -14.55
N LEU A 193 5.16 -9.75 -14.39
CA LEU A 193 4.88 -11.16 -14.65
C LEU A 193 4.57 -11.44 -16.12
N TRP A 194 3.93 -10.48 -16.79
CA TRP A 194 3.49 -10.57 -18.18
C TRP A 194 3.81 -9.26 -18.93
N PRO A 195 5.09 -9.03 -19.31
CA PRO A 195 5.55 -7.78 -19.92
C PRO A 195 4.81 -7.37 -21.19
N SER A 196 4.30 -8.34 -21.96
CA SER A 196 3.57 -8.09 -23.21
C SER A 196 2.09 -7.72 -23.00
N THR A 197 1.62 -7.61 -21.76
CA THR A 197 0.22 -7.26 -21.47
C THR A 197 -0.07 -5.82 -21.87
N MET A 198 -1.09 -5.61 -22.69
CA MET A 198 -1.57 -4.28 -23.02
C MET A 198 -2.43 -3.73 -21.88
N LEU A 199 -1.91 -2.72 -21.19
CA LEU A 199 -2.65 -1.99 -20.16
C LEU A 199 -3.57 -0.94 -20.79
N PRO A 200 -4.73 -0.67 -20.17
CA PRO A 200 -5.67 0.32 -20.70
C PRO A 200 -5.27 1.77 -20.41
N ASP A 201 -4.38 2.01 -19.43
CA ASP A 201 -4.02 3.35 -18.97
C ASP A 201 -2.50 3.57 -19.03
N ASP A 202 -2.08 4.80 -19.34
CA ASP A 202 -0.69 5.22 -19.29
C ASP A 202 -0.27 5.47 -17.83
N LEU A 203 0.75 4.74 -17.36
CA LEU A 203 1.21 4.82 -15.98
C LEU A 203 1.80 6.19 -15.59
N GLN A 204 2.40 6.91 -16.54
CA GLN A 204 2.89 8.27 -16.28
C GLN A 204 1.74 9.26 -16.09
N VAL A 205 0.65 9.08 -16.84
CA VAL A 205 -0.59 9.86 -16.67
C VAL A 205 -1.22 9.55 -15.31
N LEU A 206 -1.33 8.27 -14.93
CA LEU A 206 -1.84 7.88 -13.61
C LEU A 206 -0.98 8.45 -12.46
N ALA A 207 0.34 8.46 -12.61
CA ALA A 207 1.23 9.05 -11.60
C ALA A 207 1.02 10.56 -11.44
N ALA A 208 0.84 11.29 -12.54
CA ALA A 208 0.51 12.72 -12.52
C ALA A 208 -0.89 12.98 -11.94
N GLU A 209 -1.85 12.09 -12.19
CA GLU A 209 -3.20 12.15 -11.63
C GLU A 209 -3.17 11.99 -10.09
N ILE A 210 -2.39 11.03 -9.56
CA ILE A 210 -2.19 10.88 -8.12
C ILE A 210 -1.69 12.21 -7.52
N ILE A 211 -0.65 12.80 -8.11
CA ILE A 211 -0.09 14.09 -7.65
C ILE A 211 -1.14 15.20 -7.68
N THR A 212 -1.96 15.25 -8.73
CA THR A 212 -3.04 16.22 -8.88
C THR A 212 -4.05 16.09 -7.73
N HIS A 213 -4.51 14.87 -7.44
CA HIS A 213 -5.43 14.63 -6.33
C HIS A 213 -4.81 15.05 -4.99
N LEU A 214 -3.56 14.63 -4.75
CA LEU A 214 -2.85 14.91 -3.50
C LEU A 214 -2.50 16.39 -3.30
N SER A 215 -2.41 17.19 -4.37
CA SER A 215 -2.11 18.62 -4.30
C SER A 215 -3.19 19.46 -3.60
N HIS A 216 -4.37 18.89 -3.41
CA HIS A 216 -5.48 19.54 -2.70
C HIS A 216 -5.34 19.47 -1.18
N LEU A 217 -4.41 18.65 -0.67
CA LEU A 217 -4.14 18.52 0.76
C LEU A 217 -2.88 19.29 1.17
N HIS A 218 -2.98 20.01 2.28
CA HIS A 218 -1.96 20.89 2.84
C HIS A 218 -1.47 20.39 4.22
N PRO A 219 -0.27 20.80 4.68
CA PRO A 219 0.33 20.38 5.94
C PRO A 219 -0.47 20.57 7.25
N GLY A 220 -1.64 21.23 7.22
CA GLY A 220 -2.54 21.39 8.37
C GLY A 220 -3.81 20.55 8.29
N ASP A 221 -4.06 19.86 7.18
CA ASP A 221 -5.27 19.08 6.98
C ASP A 221 -5.19 17.74 7.71
N ALA A 222 -6.30 17.33 8.34
CA ALA A 222 -6.36 16.09 9.15
C ALA A 222 -5.98 14.81 8.37
N LEU A 223 -6.15 14.82 7.05
CA LEU A 223 -5.86 13.69 6.15
C LEU A 223 -4.50 13.82 5.45
N PHE A 224 -3.63 14.75 5.86
CA PHE A 224 -2.36 14.95 5.16
C PHE A 224 -1.45 13.72 5.23
N THR A 225 -1.46 12.98 6.35
CA THR A 225 -0.73 11.72 6.54
C THR A 225 -1.19 10.64 5.57
N ALA A 226 -2.48 10.62 5.22
CA ALA A 226 -3.06 9.68 4.27
C ALA A 226 -2.48 9.77 2.85
N THR A 227 -1.69 10.81 2.59
CA THR A 227 -1.04 11.02 1.30
C THR A 227 0.28 10.26 1.13
N ALA A 228 0.84 9.68 2.19
CA ALA A 228 2.17 9.08 2.17
C ALA A 228 2.29 7.91 1.18
N TRP A 229 1.43 6.90 1.29
CA TRP A 229 1.43 5.73 0.39
C TRP A 229 1.19 6.09 -1.09
N PRO A 230 0.16 6.85 -1.47
CA PRO A 230 -0.05 7.21 -2.87
C PRO A 230 1.05 8.13 -3.41
N ALA A 231 1.60 9.06 -2.59
CA ALA A 231 2.75 9.86 -3.02
C ALA A 231 4.00 9.00 -3.27
N PHE A 232 4.20 7.95 -2.48
CA PHE A 232 5.28 6.99 -2.70
C PHE A 232 5.12 6.28 -4.04
N ILE A 233 3.93 5.74 -4.34
CA ILE A 233 3.62 5.09 -5.62
C ILE A 233 3.84 6.05 -6.81
N ALA A 234 3.34 7.29 -6.71
CA ALA A 234 3.57 8.29 -7.75
C ALA A 234 5.07 8.58 -7.96
N GLY A 235 5.85 8.66 -6.87
CA GLY A 235 7.30 8.84 -6.92
C GLY A 235 8.05 7.67 -7.55
N LEU A 236 7.62 6.44 -7.29
CA LEU A 236 8.18 5.23 -7.90
C LEU A 236 7.94 5.19 -9.41
N GLU A 237 6.75 5.63 -9.83
CA GLU A 237 6.32 5.56 -11.20
C GLU A 237 6.87 6.70 -12.06
N THR A 238 6.86 7.93 -11.54
CA THR A 238 7.07 9.11 -12.38
C THR A 238 8.51 9.27 -12.91
N ARG A 239 8.60 9.56 -14.21
CA ARG A 239 9.83 9.91 -14.93
C ARG A 239 10.02 11.43 -15.04
N ASP A 240 8.94 12.20 -14.89
CA ASP A 240 8.96 13.65 -14.97
C ASP A 240 9.68 14.27 -13.76
N LEU A 241 10.60 15.21 -14.02
CA LEU A 241 11.43 15.82 -12.99
C LEU A 241 10.62 16.77 -12.08
N THR A 242 9.58 17.40 -12.61
CA THR A 242 8.70 18.29 -11.84
C THR A 242 7.89 17.48 -10.83
N ASN A 243 7.34 16.35 -11.25
CA ASN A 243 6.64 15.40 -10.40
C ASN A 243 7.56 14.80 -9.33
N ARG A 244 8.80 14.43 -9.66
CA ARG A 244 9.80 14.00 -8.65
C ARG A 244 10.09 15.09 -7.63
N ALA A 245 10.26 16.33 -8.07
CA ALA A 245 10.47 17.46 -7.16
C ALA A 245 9.24 17.73 -6.26
N TRP A 246 8.03 17.55 -6.80
CA TRP A 246 6.80 17.62 -6.01
C TRP A 246 6.74 16.52 -4.95
N VAL A 247 7.02 15.27 -5.32
CA VAL A 247 7.03 14.13 -4.38
C VAL A 247 8.08 14.36 -3.29
N GLU A 248 9.27 14.82 -3.65
CA GLU A 248 10.31 15.16 -2.69
C GLU A 248 9.83 16.21 -1.67
N ARG A 249 9.19 17.28 -2.14
CA ARG A 249 8.61 18.31 -1.26
C ARG A 249 7.54 17.71 -0.35
N ARG A 250 6.66 16.86 -0.88
CA ARG A 250 5.60 16.20 -0.10
C ARG A 250 6.17 15.36 1.04
N PHE A 251 7.21 14.56 0.80
CA PHE A 251 7.87 13.80 1.87
C PHE A 251 8.59 14.71 2.90
N GLN A 252 9.16 15.84 2.46
CA GLN A 252 9.72 16.83 3.40
C GLN A 252 8.64 17.49 4.27
N GLU A 253 7.45 17.73 3.72
CA GLU A 253 6.29 18.27 4.46
C GLU A 253 5.75 17.25 5.45
N LEU A 254 5.54 15.99 5.03
CA LEU A 254 5.11 14.89 5.90
C LEU A 254 6.03 14.76 7.11
N TRP A 255 7.35 14.77 6.90
CA TRP A 255 8.35 14.69 7.96
C TRP A 255 8.28 15.85 8.97
N LYS A 256 7.88 17.05 8.53
CA LYS A 256 7.75 18.21 9.43
C LYS A 256 6.54 18.10 10.36
N ILE A 257 5.47 17.44 9.91
CA ILE A 257 4.22 17.30 10.67
C ILE A 257 4.34 16.10 11.59
N GLU A 258 4.69 14.95 11.01
CA GLU A 258 4.89 13.70 11.71
C GLU A 258 6.29 13.18 11.36
N PRO A 259 7.28 13.30 12.27
CA PRO A 259 8.66 12.94 11.99
C PRO A 259 8.85 11.42 12.05
N TRP A 260 8.09 10.70 11.23
CA TRP A 260 8.17 9.27 11.08
C TRP A 260 9.39 8.93 10.22
N GLY A 261 10.30 8.14 10.77
CA GLY A 261 11.50 7.68 10.08
C GLY A 261 11.20 7.09 8.71
N LEU A 262 10.04 6.43 8.56
CA LEU A 262 9.55 5.92 7.28
C LEU A 262 9.57 6.98 6.18
N THR A 263 9.20 8.23 6.47
CA THR A 263 9.09 9.29 5.47
C THR A 263 10.47 9.64 4.91
N ARG A 264 11.48 9.69 5.77
CA ARG A 264 12.87 9.94 5.37
C ARG A 264 13.44 8.76 4.60
N GLU A 265 13.16 7.54 5.05
CA GLU A 265 13.68 6.34 4.39
C GLU A 265 13.01 6.10 3.04
N ALA A 266 11.70 6.31 2.92
CA ALA A 266 10.95 6.29 1.66
C ALA A 266 11.55 7.27 0.65
N LEU A 267 11.82 8.52 1.06
CA LEU A 267 12.44 9.51 0.18
C LEU A 267 13.86 9.11 -0.24
N LYS A 268 14.65 8.49 0.64
CA LYS A 268 15.98 7.94 0.28
C LYS A 268 15.86 6.84 -0.77
N VAL A 269 14.88 5.94 -0.63
CA VAL A 269 14.61 4.88 -1.62
C VAL A 269 14.26 5.48 -2.97
N LEU A 270 13.32 6.44 -3.00
CA LEU A 270 12.93 7.13 -4.22
C LEU A 270 14.14 7.77 -4.92
N ARG A 271 14.96 8.53 -4.19
CA ARG A 271 16.19 9.15 -4.75
C ARG A 271 17.18 8.12 -5.27
N THR A 272 17.34 6.99 -4.59
CA THR A 272 18.21 5.89 -5.02
C THR A 272 17.72 5.30 -6.35
N LEU A 273 16.43 5.03 -6.47
CA LEU A 273 15.83 4.53 -7.70
C LEU A 273 15.92 5.56 -8.84
N TRP A 274 15.64 6.84 -8.57
CA TRP A 274 15.78 7.91 -9.57
C TRP A 274 17.22 8.07 -10.09
N CYS A 275 18.24 7.89 -9.24
CA CYS A 275 19.65 7.92 -9.65
C CYS A 275 20.03 6.68 -10.45
N GLY A 276 19.58 5.50 -10.02
CA GLY A 276 19.78 4.24 -10.75
C GLY A 276 19.10 4.22 -12.12
N SER A 277 18.06 5.03 -12.33
CA SER A 277 17.46 5.29 -13.65
C SER A 277 18.39 6.12 -14.54
N LYS A 278 19.03 7.16 -14.00
CA LYS A 278 19.95 8.05 -14.75
C LYS A 278 21.23 7.34 -15.23
N ASN A 279 21.79 6.44 -14.43
CA ASN A 279 23.03 5.74 -14.79
C ASN A 279 22.85 4.69 -15.89
N GLY A 280 21.63 4.17 -16.09
CA GLY A 280 21.29 3.32 -17.24
C GLY A 280 21.31 4.10 -18.57
N ILE A 281 20.99 5.39 -18.52
CA ILE A 281 20.96 6.30 -19.69
C ILE A 281 22.38 6.72 -20.11
N ALA A 282 23.36 6.74 -19.19
CA ALA A 282 24.72 7.19 -19.47
C ALA A 282 25.64 6.10 -20.08
N LEU A 283 25.28 4.82 -19.97
CA LEU A 283 26.13 3.69 -20.41
C LEU A 283 25.84 3.19 -21.83
N THR A 284 24.85 3.74 -22.54
CA THR A 284 24.47 3.33 -23.91
C THR A 284 25.10 4.17 -25.03
N SER A 285 26.11 4.99 -24.73
CA SER A 285 26.89 5.69 -25.77
C SER A 285 28.13 4.88 -26.17
N ARG A 286 27.91 3.69 -26.73
CA ARG A 286 28.89 3.01 -27.60
C ARG A 286 28.16 1.95 -28.41
N ASP A 287 28.08 2.24 -29.70
CA ASP A 287 27.63 1.48 -30.86
C ASP A 287 27.32 -0.02 -30.68
N ASP A 288 26.20 -0.39 -31.33
CA ASP A 288 25.65 -1.70 -31.65
C ASP A 288 24.62 -2.36 -30.70
N GLU A 289 23.43 -2.53 -31.27
CA GLU A 289 22.37 -3.48 -30.96
C GLU A 289 21.92 -3.59 -29.49
N PHE A 290 21.00 -2.74 -29.01
CA PHE A 290 20.00 -3.10 -27.98
C PHE A 290 19.05 -1.89 -27.76
N TYR A 291 18.09 -1.68 -28.67
CA TYR A 291 16.99 -0.73 -28.46
C TYR A 291 15.91 -1.24 -27.48
N GLU A 292 16.16 -2.33 -26.73
CA GLU A 292 15.13 -3.00 -25.90
C GLU A 292 15.38 -2.95 -24.38
N ARG A 293 16.42 -2.29 -23.87
CA ARG A 293 16.73 -2.32 -22.42
C ARG A 293 16.23 -1.12 -21.61
N GLU A 294 15.63 -0.12 -22.23
CA GLU A 294 14.93 0.96 -21.50
C GLU A 294 13.47 0.63 -21.17
N ASP A 295 12.87 -0.36 -21.85
CA ASP A 295 11.46 -0.74 -21.67
C ASP A 295 11.19 -1.59 -20.42
N ASN A 296 12.21 -2.15 -19.78
CA ASN A 296 12.04 -3.00 -18.61
C ASN A 296 12.27 -2.26 -17.27
N TRP A 297 11.80 -1.02 -17.16
CA TRP A 297 11.78 -0.30 -15.87
C TRP A 297 10.67 -0.88 -14.98
N ASN A 298 10.99 -1.88 -14.15
CA ASN A 298 10.08 -2.35 -13.11
C ASN A 298 10.62 -2.03 -11.71
N TRP A 299 10.00 -1.07 -11.03
CA TRP A 299 10.42 -0.67 -9.69
C TRP A 299 10.07 -1.71 -8.62
N ILE A 300 9.12 -2.63 -8.88
CA ILE A 300 8.77 -3.71 -7.93
C ILE A 300 9.98 -4.63 -7.71
N GLU A 301 10.57 -5.12 -8.79
CA GLU A 301 11.77 -5.98 -8.74
C GLU A 301 12.96 -5.26 -8.10
N ARG A 302 13.14 -3.97 -8.41
CA ARG A 302 14.20 -3.16 -7.80
C ARG A 302 13.99 -3.00 -6.29
N LEU A 303 12.77 -2.71 -5.84
CA LEU A 303 12.46 -2.65 -4.41
C LEU A 303 12.75 -3.99 -3.73
N LYS A 304 12.36 -5.11 -4.35
CA LYS A 304 12.70 -6.46 -3.85
C LYS A 304 14.21 -6.66 -3.70
N SER A 305 14.98 -6.24 -4.72
CA SER A 305 16.45 -6.36 -4.75
C SER A 305 17.18 -5.56 -3.65
N LEU A 306 16.53 -4.55 -3.05
CA LEU A 306 17.09 -3.80 -1.92
C LEU A 306 17.10 -4.63 -0.62
N GLY A 307 16.51 -5.83 -0.62
CA GLY A 307 16.57 -6.78 0.49
C GLY A 307 15.92 -6.28 1.79
N THR A 308 15.07 -5.25 1.70
CA THR A 308 14.41 -4.60 2.84
C THR A 308 12.89 -4.66 2.64
N ASP A 309 12.17 -5.09 3.67
CA ASP A 309 10.70 -5.03 3.69
C ASP A 309 10.25 -3.64 4.17
N TRP A 310 9.41 -2.98 3.37
CA TRP A 310 8.97 -1.60 3.63
C TRP A 310 7.53 -1.54 4.10
N LEU A 311 7.28 -0.83 5.20
CA LEU A 311 5.94 -0.41 5.58
C LEU A 311 5.81 1.10 5.33
N ILE A 312 5.02 1.45 4.32
CA ILE A 312 4.62 2.81 4.01
C ILE A 312 3.12 2.91 4.30
N ALA A 313 2.71 3.85 5.14
CA ALA A 313 1.33 4.02 5.57
C ALA A 313 0.99 5.50 5.79
#